data_AF-A0A383AJ79-F1
#
_entry.id   AF-A0A383AJ79-F1
#
_cell.length_a   1.000
_cell.length_b   1.000
_cell.length_c   1.000
_cell.angle_alpha   90.00
_cell.angle_beta   90.00
_cell.angle_gamma   90.00
#
_symmetry.space_group_name_H-M   'P 1'
#
loop_
_entity.id
_entity.type
_entity.pdbx_description
1 polymer ?
#
loop_
_entity_poly.entity_id
_entity_poly.type
_entity_poly.pdbx_seq_one_letter_code
_entity_poly.pdbx_strand_id
1 'polypeptide(L)'
;VQRLCSIIRFLRVLLLFLKTSAIVFAQTNQATGKEKDSPEILKLMAQLAADDDEKVIQSIRHLALTGDTRLENFFDLYRQGSIYLWEDAPEGTIKIVVNEETEENDDFDELAPLFHPLTNQPILINGKQAKPLLENLTDISPGRKVRKIVNSSKFHIRLFSPDPKVRLSGVKKSGSDQNIDAIGALRR
;
A
#
# COMPACT_ATOMS: atom_id res chain seq x y z
N VAL A 1 7.56 51.74 -38.77
CA VAL A 1 8.48 51.23 -37.72
C VAL A 1 7.80 51.11 -36.34
N GLN A 2 6.95 52.06 -35.90
CA GLN A 2 6.32 52.00 -34.55
C GLN A 2 5.33 50.85 -34.31
N ARG A 3 4.62 50.35 -35.33
CA ARG A 3 3.63 49.25 -35.15
C ARG A 3 4.27 47.87 -34.94
N LEU A 4 5.49 47.65 -35.44
CA LEU A 4 6.21 46.38 -35.28
C LEU A 4 6.76 46.19 -33.84
N CYS A 5 7.17 47.27 -33.19
CA CYS A 5 7.69 47.21 -31.80
C CYS A 5 6.61 46.88 -30.75
N SER A 6 5.34 47.18 -31.02
CA SER A 6 4.24 46.93 -30.08
C SER A 6 3.86 45.44 -30.01
N ILE A 7 3.89 44.75 -31.16
CA ILE A 7 3.56 43.33 -31.27
C ILE A 7 4.64 42.47 -30.59
N ILE A 8 5.92 42.83 -30.74
CA ILE A 8 7.04 42.12 -30.09
C ILE A 8 7.00 42.27 -28.56
N ARG A 9 6.53 43.41 -28.05
CA ARG A 9 6.33 43.63 -26.61
C ARG A 9 5.16 42.81 -26.07
N PHE A 10 4.05 42.71 -26.81
CA PHE A 10 2.92 41.86 -26.43
C PHE A 10 3.28 40.36 -26.41
N LEU A 11 4.05 39.89 -27.39
CA LEU A 11 4.48 38.49 -27.47
C LEU A 11 5.43 38.10 -26.31
N ARG A 12 6.28 39.03 -25.86
CA ARG A 12 7.15 38.81 -24.70
C ARG A 12 6.40 38.79 -23.36
N VAL A 13 5.37 39.62 -23.20
CA VAL A 13 4.52 39.61 -22.00
C VAL A 13 3.70 38.32 -21.93
N LEU A 14 3.14 37.86 -23.06
CA LEU A 14 2.38 36.62 -23.13
C LEU A 14 3.24 35.38 -22.80
N LEU A 15 4.48 35.32 -23.28
CA LEU A 15 5.42 34.24 -22.95
C LEU A 15 5.88 34.24 -21.48
N LEU A 16 5.96 35.42 -20.85
CA LEU A 16 6.22 35.53 -19.41
C LEU A 16 5.04 35.05 -18.57
N PHE A 17 3.80 35.37 -18.97
CA PHE A 17 2.59 34.89 -18.29
C PHE A 17 2.39 33.36 -18.42
N LEU A 18 2.73 32.76 -19.57
CA LEU A 18 2.70 31.29 -19.71
C LEU A 18 3.76 30.59 -18.84
N LYS A 19 4.96 31.17 -18.69
CA LYS A 19 6.00 30.58 -17.82
C LYS A 19 5.66 30.67 -16.33
N THR A 20 4.99 31.72 -15.88
CA THR A 20 4.53 31.82 -14.48
C THR A 20 3.38 30.86 -14.18
N SER A 21 2.50 30.58 -15.14
CA SER A 21 1.42 29.58 -14.96
C SER A 21 1.94 28.15 -14.79
N ALA A 22 3.03 27.78 -15.48
CA ALA A 22 3.61 26.46 -15.36
C ALA A 22 4.30 26.21 -14.01
N ILE A 23 4.84 27.27 -13.36
CA ILE A 23 5.50 27.14 -12.05
C ILE A 23 4.47 26.98 -10.93
N VAL A 24 3.31 27.63 -11.03
CA VAL A 24 2.23 27.50 -10.02
C VAL A 24 1.54 26.13 -10.07
N PHE A 25 1.47 25.48 -11.24
CA PHE A 25 0.92 24.13 -11.35
C PHE A 25 1.89 23.01 -10.94
N ALA A 26 3.20 23.27 -10.90
CA ALA A 26 4.20 22.28 -10.46
C ALA A 26 4.37 22.22 -8.93
N GLN A 27 3.87 23.22 -8.18
CA GLN A 27 4.04 23.31 -6.73
C GLN A 27 2.84 22.84 -5.90
N THR A 28 1.74 22.41 -6.52
CA THR A 28 0.55 21.92 -5.79
C THR A 28 0.43 20.40 -5.70
N ASN A 29 1.29 19.63 -6.38
CA ASN A 29 1.35 18.17 -6.25
C ASN A 29 2.48 17.64 -5.36
N GLN A 30 3.23 18.52 -4.69
CA GLN A 30 4.02 18.16 -3.52
C GLN A 30 3.23 18.45 -2.24
N ALA A 31 1.96 18.02 -2.19
CA ALA A 31 1.33 17.72 -0.92
C ALA A 31 1.98 16.43 -0.43
N THR A 32 3.00 16.61 0.42
CA THR A 32 3.61 15.58 1.26
C THR A 32 2.56 14.93 2.16
N GLY A 33 1.75 14.04 1.59
CA GLY A 33 1.02 13.03 2.34
C GLY A 33 1.96 11.85 2.57
N LYS A 34 3.03 12.04 3.37
CA LYS A 34 3.53 10.89 4.13
C LYS A 34 2.45 10.62 5.17
N GLU A 35 1.39 9.92 4.76
CA GLU A 35 0.48 9.27 5.68
C GLU A 35 1.34 8.24 6.40
N LYS A 36 1.96 8.68 7.49
CA LYS A 36 2.87 7.86 8.29
C LYS A 36 2.02 6.71 8.79
N ASP A 37 2.35 5.50 8.34
CA ASP A 37 1.56 4.34 8.71
C ASP A 37 1.44 4.24 10.22
N SER A 38 0.24 3.90 10.67
CA SER A 38 0.01 3.73 12.11
C SER A 38 0.96 2.66 12.62
N PRO A 39 1.77 2.94 13.67
CA PRO A 39 2.63 1.95 14.29
C PRO A 39 1.87 0.68 14.71
N GLU A 40 0.57 0.82 14.98
CA GLU A 40 -0.33 -0.29 15.29
C GLU A 40 -0.57 -1.21 14.08
N ILE A 41 -0.81 -0.67 12.88
CA ILE A 41 -1.00 -1.47 11.66
C ILE A 41 0.27 -2.27 11.36
N LEU A 42 1.43 -1.62 11.42
CA LEU A 42 2.71 -2.28 11.17
C LEU A 42 2.98 -3.41 12.19
N LYS A 43 2.64 -3.18 13.45
CA LYS A 43 2.74 -4.19 14.50
C LYS A 43 1.82 -5.38 14.23
N LEU A 44 0.58 -5.15 13.81
CA LEU A 44 -0.36 -6.21 13.45
C LEU A 44 0.09 -6.99 12.21
N MET A 45 0.67 -6.31 11.22
CA MET A 45 1.24 -6.97 10.02
C MET A 45 2.40 -7.89 10.39
N ALA A 46 3.27 -7.48 11.32
CA ALA A 46 4.37 -8.32 11.80
C ALA A 46 3.89 -9.62 12.47
N GLN A 47 2.69 -9.63 13.05
CA GLN A 47 2.10 -10.83 13.65
C GLN A 47 1.65 -11.87 12.62
N LEU A 48 1.62 -11.54 11.33
CA LEU A 48 1.33 -12.50 10.27
C LEU A 48 2.46 -13.52 10.08
N ALA A 49 3.66 -13.21 10.55
CA ALA A 49 4.82 -14.11 10.58
C ALA A 49 4.81 -15.10 11.77
N ALA A 50 3.75 -15.14 12.57
CA ALA A 50 3.66 -16.06 13.69
C ALA A 50 3.33 -17.50 13.24
N ASP A 51 3.92 -18.50 13.89
CA ASP A 51 3.65 -19.93 13.67
C ASP A 51 2.29 -20.42 14.21
N ASP A 52 1.40 -19.51 14.59
CA ASP A 52 0.12 -19.81 15.24
C ASP A 52 -1.04 -19.22 14.44
N ASP A 53 -1.74 -20.10 13.71
CA ASP A 53 -2.90 -19.77 12.88
C ASP A 53 -3.96 -18.93 13.62
N GLU A 54 -4.20 -19.18 14.90
CA GLU A 54 -5.21 -18.43 15.65
C GLU A 54 -4.74 -16.99 15.92
N LYS A 55 -3.45 -16.80 16.23
CA LYS A 55 -2.87 -15.44 16.36
C LYS A 55 -2.89 -14.70 15.02
N VAL A 56 -2.55 -15.39 13.93
CA VAL A 56 -2.61 -14.82 12.57
C VAL A 56 -4.04 -14.40 12.23
N ILE A 57 -5.03 -15.27 12.50
CA ILE A 57 -6.46 -14.97 12.28
C ILE A 57 -6.92 -13.76 13.09
N GLN A 58 -6.55 -13.65 14.37
CA GLN A 58 -6.89 -12.49 15.18
C GLN A 58 -6.25 -11.20 14.64
N SER A 59 -4.99 -11.28 14.21
CA SER A 59 -4.28 -10.15 13.61
C SER A 59 -4.95 -9.67 12.33
N ILE A 60 -5.38 -10.59 11.45
CA ILE A 60 -6.16 -10.28 10.23
C ILE A 60 -7.48 -9.60 10.58
N ARG A 61 -8.19 -10.06 11.61
CA ARG A 61 -9.45 -9.43 12.04
C ARG A 61 -9.21 -8.02 12.56
N HIS A 62 -8.20 -7.82 13.39
CA HIS A 62 -7.82 -6.49 13.88
C HIS A 62 -7.41 -5.55 12.75
N LEU A 63 -6.59 -6.02 11.81
CA LEU A 63 -6.23 -5.27 10.60
C LEU A 63 -7.48 -4.83 9.83
N ALA A 64 -8.42 -5.74 9.60
CA ALA A 64 -9.64 -5.43 8.86
C ALA A 64 -10.53 -4.40 9.56
N LEU A 65 -10.55 -4.42 10.90
CA LEU A 65 -11.30 -3.48 11.73
C LEU A 65 -10.67 -2.09 11.83
N THR A 66 -9.42 -1.91 11.39
CA THR A 66 -8.83 -0.56 11.26
C THR A 66 -9.54 0.27 10.19
N GLY A 67 -10.19 -0.38 9.22
CA GLY A 67 -10.86 0.29 8.10
C GLY A 67 -9.91 0.90 7.07
N ASP A 68 -8.60 0.68 7.19
CA ASP A 68 -7.63 1.18 6.21
C ASP A 68 -7.82 0.47 4.86
N THR A 69 -8.34 1.21 3.88
CA THR A 69 -8.65 0.66 2.55
C THR A 69 -7.42 0.13 1.80
N ARG A 70 -6.20 0.56 2.16
CA ARG A 70 -4.95 0.06 1.57
C ARG A 70 -4.71 -1.41 1.91
N LEU A 71 -5.30 -1.89 3.02
CA LEU A 71 -5.20 -3.29 3.43
C LEU A 71 -5.92 -4.26 2.49
N GLU A 72 -6.85 -3.81 1.63
CA GLU A 72 -7.46 -4.70 0.64
C GLU A 72 -6.42 -5.26 -0.33
N ASN A 73 -5.53 -4.40 -0.85
CA ASN A 73 -4.45 -4.82 -1.76
C ASN A 73 -3.43 -5.69 -1.01
N PHE A 74 -3.03 -5.27 0.19
CA PHE A 74 -2.14 -6.05 1.04
C PHE A 74 -2.67 -7.46 1.29
N PHE A 75 -3.97 -7.62 1.58
CA PHE A 75 -4.58 -8.94 1.78
C PHE A 75 -4.60 -9.80 0.52
N ASP A 76 -4.69 -9.20 -0.67
CA ASP A 76 -4.57 -9.95 -1.91
C ASP A 76 -3.14 -10.45 -2.16
N LEU A 77 -2.14 -9.59 -1.95
CA LEU A 77 -0.71 -9.95 -2.02
C LEU A 77 -0.34 -11.03 -1.00
N TYR A 78 -0.80 -10.88 0.25
CA TYR A 78 -0.60 -11.89 1.30
C TYR A 78 -1.19 -13.24 0.90
N ARG A 79 -2.37 -13.26 0.29
CA ARG A 79 -3.02 -14.50 -0.14
C ARG A 79 -2.34 -15.16 -1.34
N GLN A 80 -1.61 -14.37 -2.14
CA GLN A 80 -0.83 -14.82 -3.30
C GLN A 80 0.55 -15.33 -2.92
N GLY A 81 1.05 -14.99 -1.74
CA GLY A 81 2.40 -15.36 -1.27
C GLY A 81 3.47 -14.35 -1.66
N SER A 82 3.08 -13.08 -1.84
CA SER A 82 3.97 -11.99 -2.24
C SER A 82 4.49 -11.18 -1.04
N ILE A 83 4.31 -11.67 0.18
CA ILE A 83 4.65 -10.96 1.43
C ILE A 83 5.75 -11.71 2.16
N TYR A 84 6.76 -10.95 2.56
CA TYR A 84 7.96 -11.50 3.18
C TYR A 84 8.32 -10.74 4.46
N LEU A 85 9.02 -11.44 5.36
CA LEU A 85 9.75 -10.83 6.46
C LEU A 85 11.20 -10.59 6.02
N TRP A 86 11.62 -9.33 6.04
CA TRP A 86 13.01 -8.93 5.84
C TRP A 86 13.67 -8.70 7.21
N GLU A 87 14.20 -9.77 7.80
CA GLU A 87 14.77 -9.76 9.15
C GLU A 87 15.95 -8.79 9.28
N ASP A 88 16.81 -8.81 8.25
CA ASP A 88 18.03 -8.01 8.11
C ASP A 88 17.78 -6.60 7.53
N ALA A 89 16.53 -6.14 7.52
CA ALA A 89 16.22 -4.78 7.09
C ALA A 89 17.00 -3.74 7.92
N PRO A 90 17.58 -2.70 7.29
CA PRO A 90 18.25 -1.63 8.01
C PRO A 90 17.37 -0.98 9.06
N GLU A 91 17.96 -0.53 10.16
CA GLU A 91 17.21 0.09 11.26
C GLU A 91 16.33 1.25 10.77
N GLY A 92 15.08 1.29 11.26
CA GLY A 92 14.08 2.26 10.82
C GLY A 92 13.37 1.91 9.51
N THR A 93 13.72 0.79 8.87
CA THR A 93 13.00 0.26 7.69
C THR A 93 11.88 -0.68 8.12
N ILE A 94 10.81 -0.71 7.34
CA ILE A 94 9.73 -1.69 7.52
C ILE A 94 10.23 -3.11 7.24
N LYS A 95 9.90 -4.05 8.11
CA LYS A 95 10.31 -5.47 7.98
C LYS A 95 9.34 -6.32 7.18
N ILE A 96 8.06 -5.98 7.19
CA ILE A 96 7.07 -6.64 6.33
C ILE A 96 7.08 -5.96 4.98
N VAL A 97 7.47 -6.70 3.95
CA VAL A 97 7.75 -6.17 2.62
C VAL A 97 7.01 -6.98 1.57
N VAL A 98 6.82 -6.38 0.40
CA VAL A 98 6.21 -7.02 -0.76
C VAL A 98 7.29 -7.30 -1.80
N ASN A 99 7.24 -8.49 -2.38
CA ASN A 99 7.87 -8.78 -3.66
C ASN A 99 6.83 -9.46 -4.57
N GLU A 100 6.53 -8.84 -5.72
CA GLU A 100 5.56 -9.35 -6.70
C GLU A 100 6.26 -10.13 -7.84
N GLU A 101 7.47 -9.71 -8.19
CA GLU A 101 8.27 -10.28 -9.27
C GLU A 101 9.73 -10.37 -8.84
N THR A 102 10.31 -11.56 -8.99
CA THR A 102 11.73 -11.81 -8.79
C THR A 102 12.49 -11.42 -10.05
N GLU A 103 13.58 -10.69 -9.89
CA GLU A 103 14.53 -10.41 -10.98
C GLU A 103 15.71 -11.39 -10.89
N GLU A 104 16.19 -11.88 -12.02
CA GLU A 104 17.41 -12.69 -12.08
C GLU A 104 18.56 -11.84 -12.64
N ASN A 105 19.75 -11.91 -12.02
CA ASN A 105 20.94 -11.22 -12.52
C ASN A 105 21.79 -12.13 -13.44
N ASP A 106 22.89 -11.60 -13.99
CA ASP A 106 23.79 -12.35 -14.87
C ASP A 106 24.45 -13.58 -14.19
N ASP A 107 24.45 -13.62 -12.86
CA ASP A 107 25.00 -14.70 -12.03
C ASP A 107 23.92 -15.74 -11.63
N PHE A 108 22.69 -15.62 -12.16
CA PHE A 108 21.51 -16.44 -11.83
C PHE A 108 21.02 -16.29 -10.38
N ASP A 109 21.38 -15.21 -9.70
CA ASP A 109 20.83 -14.91 -8.39
C ASP A 109 19.40 -14.37 -8.50
N GLU A 110 18.51 -14.92 -7.68
CA GLU A 110 17.14 -14.43 -7.52
C GLU A 110 17.12 -13.21 -6.61
N LEU A 111 16.94 -12.02 -7.18
CA LEU A 111 16.80 -10.75 -6.49
C LEU A 111 15.33 -10.39 -6.30
N ALA A 112 14.99 -9.91 -5.11
CA ALA A 112 13.63 -9.51 -4.76
C ALA A 112 13.49 -7.99 -4.67
N PRO A 113 13.09 -7.28 -5.74
CA PRO A 113 12.68 -5.88 -5.63
C PRO A 113 11.60 -5.69 -4.57
N LEU A 114 11.93 -4.89 -3.55
CA LEU A 114 11.05 -4.70 -2.40
C LEU A 114 10.18 -3.45 -2.53
N PHE A 115 8.92 -3.62 -2.16
CA PHE A 115 7.90 -2.58 -2.12
C PHE A 115 7.26 -2.47 -0.73
N HIS A 116 6.80 -1.27 -0.43
CA HIS A 116 6.10 -0.97 0.80
C HIS A 116 4.68 -1.58 0.78
N PRO A 117 4.26 -2.33 1.82
CA PRO A 117 3.10 -3.21 1.77
C PRO A 117 1.74 -2.50 1.71
N LEU A 118 1.68 -1.22 2.09
CA LEU A 118 0.44 -0.43 2.04
C LEU A 118 0.39 0.58 0.89
N THR A 119 1.55 1.01 0.39
CA THR A 119 1.62 2.11 -0.59
C THR A 119 2.11 1.63 -1.96
N ASN A 120 2.60 0.40 -2.03
CA ASN A 120 3.30 -0.20 -3.17
C ASN A 120 4.45 0.65 -3.73
N GLN A 121 5.02 1.53 -2.91
CA GLN A 121 6.17 2.33 -3.30
C GLN A 121 7.46 1.53 -3.12
N PRO A 122 8.45 1.66 -4.02
CA PRO A 122 9.75 1.03 -3.85
C PRO A 122 10.40 1.40 -2.51
N ILE A 123 10.94 0.42 -1.79
CA ILE A 123 11.73 0.68 -0.59
C ILE A 123 13.13 1.08 -1.03
N LEU A 124 13.56 2.30 -0.64
CA LEU A 124 14.86 2.85 -1.05
C LEU A 124 15.88 2.76 0.10
N ILE A 125 17.01 2.12 -0.14
CA ILE A 125 18.19 2.12 0.73
C ILE A 125 19.31 2.85 0.00
N ASN A 126 19.86 3.90 0.62
CA ASN A 126 20.91 4.74 0.02
C ASN A 126 20.54 5.27 -1.38
N GLY A 127 19.26 5.58 -1.60
CA GLY A 127 18.74 6.11 -2.88
C GLY A 127 18.54 5.08 -3.99
N LYS A 128 18.77 3.78 -3.73
CA LYS A 128 18.49 2.69 -4.67
C LYS A 128 17.39 1.80 -4.11
N GLN A 129 16.59 1.19 -4.98
CA GLN A 129 15.60 0.21 -4.53
C GLN A 129 16.30 -0.97 -3.86
N ALA A 130 15.77 -1.41 -2.72
CA ALA A 130 16.25 -2.60 -2.04
C ALA A 130 15.92 -3.83 -2.89
N LYS A 131 16.95 -4.62 -3.19
CA LYS A 131 16.86 -5.87 -3.95
C LYS A 131 17.74 -6.94 -3.27
N PRO A 132 17.41 -7.39 -2.05
CA PRO A 132 18.13 -8.50 -1.43
C PRO A 132 17.91 -9.79 -2.24
N LEU A 133 18.75 -10.79 -1.98
CA LEU A 133 18.51 -12.15 -2.45
C LEU A 133 17.19 -12.67 -1.88
N LEU A 134 16.38 -13.34 -2.69
CA LEU A 134 15.09 -13.90 -2.28
C LEU A 134 15.26 -14.89 -1.13
N GLU A 135 16.33 -15.69 -1.13
CA GLU A 135 16.65 -16.64 -0.04
C GLU A 135 16.91 -15.98 1.32
N ASN A 136 17.25 -14.67 1.34
CA ASN A 136 17.43 -13.91 2.58
C ASN A 136 16.10 -13.35 3.13
N LEU A 137 14.97 -13.71 2.52
CA LEU A 137 13.64 -13.32 2.95
C LEU A 137 12.87 -14.53 3.47
N THR A 138 12.12 -14.35 4.57
CA THR A 138 11.22 -15.40 5.05
C THR A 138 9.84 -15.21 4.43
N ASP A 139 9.36 -16.22 3.70
CA ASP A 139 8.01 -16.23 3.14
C ASP A 139 6.96 -16.26 4.25
N ILE A 140 6.01 -15.32 4.19
CA ILE A 140 4.87 -15.24 5.09
C ILE A 140 3.60 -15.62 4.32
N SER A 141 3.52 -16.87 3.88
CA SER A 141 2.38 -17.36 3.11
C SER A 141 1.31 -18.03 3.99
N PRO A 142 0.04 -17.61 3.90
CA PRO A 142 -1.03 -18.21 4.67
C PRO A 142 -1.42 -19.60 4.14
N GLY A 143 -1.74 -20.51 5.05
CA GLY A 143 -2.41 -21.78 4.74
C GLY A 143 -3.85 -21.60 4.25
N ARG A 144 -4.47 -22.68 3.75
CA ARG A 144 -5.81 -22.66 3.11
C ARG A 144 -6.90 -22.07 4.01
N LYS A 145 -6.90 -22.38 5.31
CA LYS A 145 -7.87 -21.86 6.30
C LYS A 145 -7.75 -20.35 6.41
N VAL A 146 -6.53 -19.86 6.67
CA VAL A 146 -6.22 -18.43 6.79
C VAL A 146 -6.55 -17.67 5.50
N ARG A 147 -6.23 -18.21 4.32
CA ARG A 147 -6.57 -17.60 3.01
C ARG A 147 -8.07 -17.30 2.86
N LYS A 148 -8.95 -18.16 3.37
CA LYS A 148 -10.41 -17.93 3.35
C LYS A 148 -10.80 -16.77 4.26
N ILE A 149 -10.23 -16.74 5.45
CA ILE A 149 -10.45 -15.66 6.42
C ILE A 149 -10.00 -14.33 5.85
N VAL A 150 -8.77 -14.23 5.33
CA VAL A 150 -8.23 -13.03 4.66
C VAL A 150 -9.20 -12.52 3.59
N ASN A 151 -9.69 -13.41 2.72
CA ASN A 151 -10.61 -13.03 1.65
C ASN A 151 -11.94 -12.48 2.20
N SER A 152 -12.50 -13.09 3.25
CA SER A 152 -13.72 -12.59 3.89
C SER A 152 -13.49 -11.26 4.64
N SER A 153 -12.31 -11.08 5.25
CA SER A 153 -11.96 -9.88 6.01
C SER A 153 -11.88 -8.62 5.17
N LYS A 154 -11.60 -8.74 3.86
CA LYS A 154 -11.67 -7.59 2.93
C LYS A 154 -13.04 -6.91 2.93
N PHE A 155 -14.12 -7.66 3.16
CA PHE A 155 -15.46 -7.08 3.20
C PHE A 155 -15.69 -6.20 4.43
N HIS A 156 -15.00 -6.47 5.53
CA HIS A 156 -15.06 -5.62 6.72
C HIS A 156 -14.35 -4.29 6.49
N ILE A 157 -13.20 -4.29 5.82
CA ILE A 157 -12.51 -3.05 5.42
C ILE A 157 -13.45 -2.15 4.62
N ARG A 158 -14.19 -2.73 3.67
CA ARG A 158 -15.14 -2.00 2.81
C ARG A 158 -16.25 -1.29 3.58
N LEU A 159 -16.62 -1.77 4.77
CA LEU A 159 -17.64 -1.13 5.61
C LEU A 159 -17.22 0.28 6.03
N PHE A 160 -15.91 0.53 6.14
CA PHE A 160 -15.34 1.82 6.53
C PHE A 160 -15.03 2.74 5.35
N SER A 161 -15.26 2.29 4.11
CA SER A 161 -14.98 3.09 2.93
C SER A 161 -15.80 4.40 2.91
N PRO A 162 -15.22 5.54 2.49
CA PRO A 162 -15.99 6.76 2.28
C PRO A 162 -16.99 6.63 1.12
N ASP A 163 -16.78 5.71 0.17
CA ASP A 163 -17.69 5.47 -0.95
C ASP A 163 -18.90 4.59 -0.52
N PRO A 164 -20.14 5.12 -0.58
CA PRO A 164 -21.35 4.36 -0.26
C PRO A 164 -21.53 3.07 -1.07
N LYS A 165 -21.08 3.03 -2.33
CA LYS A 165 -21.18 1.83 -3.17
C LYS A 165 -20.26 0.73 -2.67
N VAL A 166 -19.04 1.09 -2.26
CA VAL A 166 -18.07 0.16 -1.67
C VAL A 166 -18.60 -0.36 -0.33
N ARG A 167 -19.12 0.51 0.53
CA ARG A 167 -19.78 0.10 1.79
C ARG A 167 -20.91 -0.88 1.56
N LEU A 168 -21.82 -0.59 0.62
CA LEU A 168 -22.93 -1.47 0.27
C LEU A 168 -22.45 -2.85 -0.19
N SER A 169 -21.33 -2.90 -0.94
CA SER A 169 -20.72 -4.17 -1.34
C SER A 169 -20.18 -4.96 -0.14
N GLY A 170 -19.58 -4.28 0.83
CA GLY A 170 -19.15 -4.87 2.11
C GLY A 170 -20.33 -5.46 2.86
N VAL A 171 -21.40 -4.69 3.08
CA VAL A 171 -22.61 -5.16 3.79
C VAL A 171 -23.21 -6.42 3.15
N LYS A 172 -23.36 -6.43 1.82
CA LYS A 172 -23.92 -7.58 1.09
C LYS A 172 -23.11 -8.87 1.28
N LYS A 173 -21.79 -8.75 1.45
CA LYS A 173 -20.87 -9.88 1.56
C LYS A 173 -20.60 -10.29 3.00
N SER A 174 -20.56 -9.35 3.95
CA SER A 174 -20.43 -9.67 5.37
C SER A 174 -21.67 -10.38 5.92
N GLY A 175 -22.86 -10.09 5.37
CA GLY A 175 -24.12 -10.76 5.76
C GLY A 175 -24.26 -12.21 5.29
N SER A 176 -23.52 -12.64 4.24
CA SER A 176 -23.59 -14.03 3.75
C SER A 176 -22.75 -15.01 4.55
N ASP A 177 -21.75 -14.53 5.28
CA ASP A 177 -20.71 -15.36 5.91
C ASP A 177 -20.94 -15.60 7.43
N GLN A 178 -22.13 -15.30 7.98
CA GLN A 178 -22.48 -15.44 9.41
C GLN A 178 -21.42 -14.87 10.39
N ASN A 179 -20.77 -13.76 10.03
CA ASN A 179 -19.69 -13.20 10.83
C ASN A 179 -20.21 -12.10 11.77
N ILE A 180 -20.63 -12.50 12.97
CA ILE A 180 -21.29 -11.66 13.99
C ILE A 180 -20.44 -10.48 14.51
N ASP A 181 -19.11 -10.54 14.40
CA ASP A 181 -18.20 -9.50 14.89
C ASP A 181 -18.33 -8.18 14.11
N ALA A 182 -18.83 -8.24 12.87
CA ALA A 182 -19.02 -7.08 11.99
C ALA A 182 -20.16 -6.16 12.42
N ILE A 183 -21.09 -6.64 13.25
CA ILE A 183 -22.29 -5.89 13.65
C ILE A 183 -21.90 -4.63 14.45
N GLY A 184 -20.81 -4.68 15.21
CA GLY A 184 -20.32 -3.52 15.97
C GLY A 184 -19.84 -2.37 15.08
N ALA A 185 -19.30 -2.67 13.88
CA ALA A 185 -18.81 -1.67 12.93
C ALA A 185 -19.94 -0.92 12.22
N LEU A 186 -21.11 -1.55 12.06
CA LEU A 186 -22.28 -0.96 11.38
C LEU A 186 -23.07 0.05 12.22
N ARG A 187 -22.73 0.20 13.51
CA ARG A 187 -23.43 1.10 14.46
C ARG A 187 -22.84 2.51 14.54
N ARG A 188 -21.80 2.82 13.77
CA ARG A 188 -21.14 4.14 13.77
C ARG A 188 -21.55 4.97 12.55
#